data_AF-A0A391NW94-F1
#
_entry.id   AF-A0A391NW94-F1
#
_cell.length_a   1.000
_cell.length_b   1.000
_cell.length_c   1.000
_cell.angle_alpha   90.00
_cell.angle_beta   90.00
_cell.angle_gamma   90.00
#
_symmetry.space_group_name_H-M   'P 1'
#
loop_
_entity.id
_entity.type
_entity.pdbx_description
1 polymer ?
#
loop_
_entity_poly.entity_id
_entity_poly.type
_entity_poly.pdbx_seq_one_letter_code
_entity_poly.pdbx_strand_id
1 'polypeptide(L)'
;MAAQQEEYKSDLVGATFPVDGEGRTYHLFVKPGDVNNRVVTCGDVGRVMRFAGLPGFKKTVEVTSPRGFVTISGDFEGVPITIVSSLMGFPNLGMWVCVVAVSVSY
;
A
#
# COMPACT_ATOMS: atom_id res chain seq x y z
N MET A 1 10.28 -12.61 -12.08
CA MET A 1 11.16 -12.39 -10.91
C MET A 1 10.31 -12.53 -9.67
N ALA A 2 10.71 -13.42 -8.77
CA ALA A 2 9.89 -14.00 -7.72
C ALA A 2 9.34 -12.93 -6.75
N ALA A 3 8.01 -12.86 -6.64
CA ALA A 3 7.38 -12.26 -5.48
C ALA A 3 7.73 -13.13 -4.27
N GLN A 4 8.54 -12.59 -3.35
CA GLN A 4 8.86 -13.25 -2.09
C GLN A 4 7.56 -13.43 -1.30
N GLN A 5 7.04 -14.66 -1.29
CA GLN A 5 6.03 -15.07 -0.31
C GLN A 5 6.76 -15.38 0.99
N GLU A 6 6.92 -14.36 1.85
CA GLU A 6 7.34 -14.57 3.23
C GLU A 6 6.26 -15.34 4.00
N GLU A 7 6.71 -16.34 4.75
CA GLU A 7 5.91 -17.24 5.57
C GLU A 7 5.18 -16.45 6.68
N TYR A 8 3.84 -16.47 6.64
CA TYR A 8 2.96 -15.74 7.55
C TYR A 8 2.99 -16.34 8.96
N LYS A 9 3.72 -15.69 9.89
CA LYS A 9 3.65 -15.99 11.31
C LYS A 9 2.38 -15.40 11.92
N SER A 10 1.67 -16.24 12.67
CA SER A 10 0.31 -16.03 13.18
C SER A 10 0.17 -15.07 14.36
N ASP A 11 1.18 -14.25 14.66
CA ASP A 11 1.22 -13.45 15.88
C ASP A 11 0.75 -12.01 15.60
N LEU A 12 -0.50 -11.88 15.13
CA LEU A 12 -1.12 -10.59 14.90
C LEU A 12 -1.44 -9.90 16.23
N VAL A 13 -1.06 -8.63 16.35
CA VAL A 13 -1.32 -7.80 17.53
C VAL A 13 -2.42 -6.78 17.20
N GLY A 14 -3.37 -6.61 18.12
CA GLY A 14 -4.41 -5.58 18.04
C GLY A 14 -5.71 -6.05 17.39
N ALA A 15 -6.84 -5.77 18.05
CA ALA A 15 -8.18 -6.15 17.58
C ALA A 15 -8.74 -5.20 16.51
N THR A 16 -8.42 -3.90 16.60
CA THR A 16 -8.94 -2.87 15.69
C THR A 16 -8.16 -2.81 14.37
N PHE A 17 -6.84 -2.92 14.45
CA PHE A 17 -5.94 -2.97 13.29
C PHE A 17 -4.93 -4.08 13.51
N PRO A 18 -5.20 -5.30 13.01
CA PRO A 18 -4.28 -6.41 13.13
C PRO A 18 -2.99 -6.11 12.37
N VAL A 19 -1.89 -6.03 13.11
CA VAL A 19 -0.54 -5.82 12.58
C VAL A 19 0.32 -7.04 12.86
N ASP A 20 1.21 -7.35 11.92
CA ASP A 20 2.24 -8.36 12.11
C ASP A 20 3.33 -7.86 13.10
N GLY A 21 4.22 -8.74 13.54
CA GLY A 21 5.34 -8.40 14.43
C GLY A 21 6.27 -7.32 13.89
N GLU A 22 6.27 -7.10 12.58
CA GLU A 22 7.00 -6.01 11.90
C GLU A 22 6.20 -4.70 11.76
N GLY A 23 4.98 -4.63 12.30
CA GLY A 23 4.11 -3.47 12.19
C GLY A 23 3.41 -3.32 10.83
N ARG A 24 3.44 -4.35 9.98
CA ARG A 24 2.73 -4.38 8.70
C ARG A 24 1.26 -4.68 8.92
N THR A 25 0.39 -3.94 8.26
CA THR A 25 -1.06 -4.12 8.35
C THR A 25 -1.52 -5.35 7.58
N TYR A 26 -2.47 -6.12 8.14
CA TYR A 26 -2.83 -7.43 7.58
C TYR A 26 -3.40 -7.41 6.15
N HIS A 27 -4.11 -6.35 5.75
CA HIS A 27 -4.80 -6.33 4.45
C HIS A 27 -3.93 -5.79 3.32
N LEU A 28 -3.12 -4.76 3.62
CA LEU A 28 -2.35 -4.02 2.63
C LEU A 28 -0.86 -4.32 2.70
N PHE A 29 -0.39 -4.96 3.78
CA PHE A 29 1.02 -5.27 4.05
C PHE A 29 1.91 -4.03 4.12
N VAL A 30 1.33 -2.86 4.39
CA VAL A 30 2.05 -1.61 4.56
C VAL A 30 2.39 -1.38 6.03
N LYS A 31 3.56 -0.82 6.30
CA LYS A 31 3.96 -0.33 7.62
C LYS A 31 3.94 1.21 7.68
N PRO A 32 3.91 1.80 8.88
CA PRO A 32 4.20 3.22 9.06
C PRO A 32 5.57 3.55 8.44
N GLY A 33 5.59 4.42 7.44
CA GLY A 33 6.81 4.76 6.68
C GLY A 33 6.69 4.46 5.19
N ASP A 34 5.86 3.49 4.84
CA ASP A 34 5.70 3.10 3.44
C ASP A 34 4.69 3.97 2.70
N VAL A 35 3.83 4.71 3.41
CA VAL A 35 2.79 5.55 2.84
C VAL A 35 3.09 7.03 3.11
N ASN A 36 3.19 7.79 2.02
CA ASN A 36 3.37 9.23 2.02
C ASN A 36 2.05 9.95 2.33
N ASN A 37 2.14 11.20 2.80
CA ASN A 37 0.99 12.04 3.13
C ASN A 37 0.04 12.30 1.94
N ARG A 38 0.56 12.25 0.71
CA ARG A 38 -0.24 12.45 -0.51
C ARG A 38 -0.54 11.11 -1.14
N VAL A 39 -1.83 10.77 -1.21
CA VAL A 39 -2.25 9.44 -1.68
C VAL A 39 -3.23 9.52 -2.83
N VAL A 40 -2.97 8.73 -3.87
CA VAL A 40 -3.81 8.60 -5.07
C VAL A 40 -4.34 7.18 -5.15
N THR A 41 -5.66 7.04 -5.10
CA THR A 41 -6.34 5.75 -5.20
C THR A 41 -6.84 5.49 -6.61
N CYS A 42 -6.56 4.31 -7.15
CA CYS A 42 -7.10 3.85 -8.43
C CYS A 42 -7.75 2.47 -8.25
N GLY A 43 -8.89 2.24 -8.89
CA GLY A 43 -9.58 0.95 -8.79
C GLY A 43 -8.91 -0.20 -9.56
N ASP A 44 -8.07 0.10 -10.55
CA ASP A 44 -7.43 -0.89 -11.42
C ASP A 44 -5.91 -0.93 -11.20
N VAL A 45 -5.36 -2.14 -11.06
CA VAL A 45 -3.91 -2.36 -10.88
C VAL A 45 -3.13 -1.94 -12.12
N GLY A 46 -3.66 -2.23 -13.32
CA GLY A 46 -3.01 -1.85 -14.57
C GLY A 46 -2.80 -0.33 -14.69
N ARG A 47 -3.77 0.45 -14.24
CA ARG A 47 -3.67 1.91 -14.16
C ARG A 47 -2.61 2.38 -13.16
N VAL A 48 -2.52 1.76 -11.99
CA VAL A 48 -1.49 2.08 -10.99
C VAL A 48 -0.10 1.83 -11.54
N MET A 49 0.12 0.71 -12.24
CA MET A 49 1.40 0.41 -12.87
C MET A 49 1.75 1.43 -13.98
N ARG A 50 0.76 1.92 -14.72
CA ARG A 50 0.96 2.99 -15.71
C ARG A 50 1.39 4.30 -15.05
N PHE A 51 0.78 4.68 -13.92
CA PHE A 51 1.21 5.85 -13.17
C PHE A 51 2.63 5.72 -12.65
N ALA A 52 3.00 4.53 -12.15
CA ALA A 52 4.35 4.26 -11.69
C ALA A 52 5.40 4.28 -12.82
N GLY A 53 4.98 4.15 -14.08
CA GLY A 53 5.83 4.22 -15.27
C GLY A 53 5.88 5.60 -15.94
N LEU A 54 5.23 6.62 -15.39
CA LEU A 54 5.27 7.97 -15.94
C LEU A 54 6.68 8.58 -15.84
N PRO A 55 7.12 9.35 -16.85
CA PRO A 55 8.38 10.07 -16.77
C PRO A 55 8.32 11.06 -15.60
N GLY A 56 9.32 11.00 -14.70
CA GLY A 56 9.38 11.83 -13.50
C GLY A 56 8.85 11.17 -12.22
N PHE A 57 8.30 9.96 -12.28
CA PHE A 57 7.97 9.16 -11.10
C PHE A 57 9.16 8.29 -10.67
N LYS A 58 9.78 8.63 -9.53
CA LYS A 58 10.84 7.84 -8.91
C LYS A 58 10.25 6.92 -7.85
N LYS A 59 10.15 5.65 -8.17
CA LYS A 59 9.62 4.62 -7.28
C LYS A 59 10.61 4.28 -6.16
N THR A 60 10.12 4.28 -4.90
CA THR A 60 10.91 3.99 -3.70
C THR A 60 10.46 2.69 -3.05
N VAL A 61 9.15 2.46 -2.94
CA VAL A 61 8.57 1.29 -2.29
C VAL A 61 7.49 0.68 -3.18
N GLU A 62 7.47 -0.65 -3.26
CA GLU A 62 6.40 -1.43 -3.89
C GLU A 62 6.00 -2.57 -2.97
N VAL A 63 4.73 -2.57 -2.57
CA VAL A 63 4.13 -3.62 -1.76
C VAL A 63 2.95 -4.17 -2.52
N THR A 64 2.97 -5.48 -2.75
CA THR A 64 1.83 -6.21 -3.30
C THR A 64 1.28 -7.12 -2.22
N SER A 65 0.04 -6.88 -1.82
CA SER A 65 -0.65 -7.73 -0.86
C SER A 65 -1.12 -9.04 -1.53
N PRO A 66 -1.25 -10.15 -0.77
CA PRO A 66 -1.88 -11.38 -1.24
C PRO A 66 -3.34 -11.20 -1.70
N ARG A 67 -3.99 -10.11 -1.27
CA ARG A 67 -5.37 -9.77 -1.62
C ARG A 67 -5.49 -8.92 -2.90
N GLY A 68 -4.38 -8.63 -3.57
CA GLY A 68 -4.36 -7.91 -4.85
C GLY A 68 -4.32 -6.39 -4.74
N PHE A 69 -4.26 -5.82 -3.52
CA PHE A 69 -3.90 -4.41 -3.35
C PHE A 69 -2.42 -4.21 -3.67
N VAL A 70 -2.13 -3.23 -4.52
CA VAL A 70 -0.78 -2.84 -4.90
C VAL A 70 -0.56 -1.41 -4.42
N THR A 71 0.40 -1.21 -3.54
CA THR A 71 0.80 0.10 -3.03
C THR A 71 2.18 0.43 -3.55
N ILE A 72 2.30 1.59 -4.21
CA ILE A 72 3.54 2.09 -4.79
C ILE A 72 3.79 3.47 -4.23
N SER A 73 4.90 3.65 -3.53
CA SER A 73 5.32 4.96 -3.04
C SER A 73 6.56 5.43 -3.77
N GLY A 74 6.64 6.73 -3.98
CA GLY A 74 7.72 7.35 -4.70
C GLY A 74 7.64 8.87 -4.68
N ASP A 75 8.50 9.49 -5.48
CA ASP A 75 8.52 10.93 -5.67
C ASP A 75 8.10 11.25 -7.10
N PHE A 76 7.13 12.14 -7.26
CA PHE A 76 6.75 12.70 -8.55
C PHE A 76 7.13 14.18 -8.57
N GLU A 77 8.07 14.56 -9.44
CA GLU A 77 8.53 15.97 -9.56
C GLU A 77 8.99 16.59 -8.21
N GLY A 78 9.60 15.78 -7.34
CA GLY A 78 10.06 16.22 -6.01
C GLY A 78 8.97 16.21 -4.92
N VAL A 79 7.77 15.74 -5.25
CA VAL A 79 6.67 15.57 -4.30
C VAL A 79 6.54 14.09 -3.92
N PRO A 80 6.62 13.72 -2.63
CA PRO A 80 6.39 12.35 -2.19
C PRO A 80 4.91 12.00 -2.33
N ILE A 81 4.60 11.00 -3.15
CA ILE A 81 3.25 10.51 -3.44
C ILE A 81 3.21 9.00 -3.27
N THR A 82 2.09 8.51 -2.74
CA THR A 82 1.75 7.09 -2.75
C THR A 82 0.57 6.85 -3.67
N ILE A 83 0.69 5.85 -4.53
CA ILE A 83 -0.33 5.42 -5.46
C ILE A 83 -0.74 4.01 -5.05
N VAL A 84 -2.04 3.75 -5.01
CA VAL A 84 -2.54 2.45 -4.58
C VAL A 84 -3.69 1.94 -5.44
N SER A 85 -3.76 0.62 -5.58
CA SER A 85 -4.89 -0.05 -6.16
C SER A 85 -5.90 -0.42 -5.08
N SER A 86 -7.07 0.23 -5.05
CA SER A 86 -8.15 -0.04 -4.09
C SER A 86 -9.11 -1.14 -4.56
N LEU A 87 -8.85 -1.75 -5.72
CA LEU A 87 -9.79 -2.64 -6.42
C LEU A 87 -11.17 -1.99 -6.63
N MET A 88 -12.17 -2.78 -7.04
CA MET A 88 -13.54 -2.31 -7.21
C MET A 88 -14.37 -2.52 -5.95
N GLY A 89 -15.26 -1.57 -5.66
CA GLY A 89 -16.27 -1.68 -4.62
C GLY A 89 -15.98 -0.85 -3.36
N PHE A 90 -17.06 -0.30 -2.81
CA PHE A 90 -17.06 0.44 -1.55
C PHE A 90 -16.37 -0.27 -0.38
N PRO A 91 -16.55 -1.60 -0.13
CA PRO A 91 -15.89 -2.25 1.00
C PRO A 91 -14.36 -2.29 0.86
N ASN A 92 -13.84 -2.45 -0.36
CA ASN A 92 -12.40 -2.47 -0.59
C ASN A 92 -11.78 -1.08 -0.38
N LEU A 93 -12.45 -0.03 -0.87
CA LEU A 93 -12.04 1.35 -0.62
C LEU A 93 -12.12 1.70 0.88
N GLY A 94 -13.18 1.28 1.57
CA GLY A 94 -13.36 1.52 3.00
C GLY A 94 -12.28 0.85 3.86
N MET A 95 -11.97 -0.42 3.59
CA MET A 95 -10.84 -1.10 4.25
C MET A 95 -9.53 -0.36 4.00
N TRP A 96 -9.30 0.07 2.75
CA TRP A 96 -8.08 0.77 2.38
C TRP A 96 -7.92 2.09 3.13
N VAL A 97 -8.95 2.93 3.17
CA VAL A 97 -8.93 4.24 3.88
C VAL A 97 -8.61 4.06 5.36
N CYS A 98 -9.29 3.11 6.03
CA CYS A 98 -9.07 2.84 7.45
C CYS A 98 -7.62 2.43 7.74
N VAL A 99 -7.04 1.56 6.90
CA VAL A 99 -5.68 1.04 7.08
C VAL A 99 -4.61 2.08 6.74
N VAL A 100 -4.84 2.89 5.71
CA VAL A 100 -3.88 3.94 5.35
C VAL A 100 -3.86 5.07 6.37
N ALA A 101 -5.00 5.47 6.91
CA ALA A 101 -5.05 6.51 7.95
C ALA A 101 -4.14 6.22 9.15
N VAL A 102 -3.88 4.95 9.47
CA VAL A 102 -2.98 4.54 10.56
C VAL A 102 -1.53 4.28 10.12
N SER A 103 -1.27 4.27 8.81
CA SER A 103 0.03 3.92 8.22
C SER A 103 0.76 5.10 7.56
N VAL A 104 0.12 6.28 7.48
CA VAL A 104 0.76 7.50 6.99
C VAL A 104 1.87 7.94 7.97
N SER A 105 3.07 8.20 7.44
CA SER A 105 4.11 8.85 8.23
C SER A 105 3.89 10.35 8.35
N TYR A 106 3.99 10.84 9.59
CA TYR A 106 4.04 12.26 9.93
C TYR A 106 5.46 12.80 9.83
#